data_AF-A0A4V2F0Y3-F1
#
_entry.id   AF-A0A4V2F0Y3-F1
#
_cell.length_a   1.000
_cell.length_b   1.000
_cell.length_c   1.000
_cell.angle_alpha   90.00
_cell.angle_beta   90.00
_cell.angle_gamma   90.00
#
_symmetry.space_group_name_H-M   'P 1'
#
loop_
_entity.id
_entity.type
_entity.pdbx_description
1 polymer ?
#
loop_
_entity_poly.entity_id
_entity_poly.type
_entity_poly.pdbx_seq_one_letter_code
_entity_poly.pdbx_strand_id
1 'polypeptide(L)'
;MKPSKTLYWIVTIIFAALMLMDGFAGFAMTEDGKAAMQQLGYPNYIMYLVGAGKILGAIAILQTRYKTIKEWAYAGFTINFISAAASWAIVGAPIAYSVFPLIMLAVMFFTYYIWKRYERRPSQVPALAI
;
A
#
# COMPACT_ATOMS: atom_id res chain seq x y z
N MET A 1 0.06 16.58 17.23
CA MET A 1 1.48 16.85 16.94
C MET A 1 1.71 16.81 15.44
N LYS A 2 2.52 17.70 14.86
CA LYS A 2 2.82 17.71 13.41
C LYS A 2 3.92 16.67 13.14
N PRO A 3 3.76 15.71 12.19
CA PRO A 3 4.81 14.73 11.91
C PRO A 3 6.02 15.45 11.32
N SER A 4 7.23 15.07 11.73
CA SER A 4 8.47 15.57 11.14
C SER A 4 8.59 15.13 9.67
N LYS A 5 9.37 15.86 8.86
CA LYS A 5 9.60 15.47 7.45
C LYS A 5 10.27 14.10 7.38
N THR A 6 11.21 13.86 8.31
CA THR A 6 11.92 12.60 8.47
C THR A 6 10.96 11.45 8.78
N LEU A 7 10.03 11.63 9.74
CA LEU A 7 9.05 10.60 10.08
C LEU A 7 8.16 10.24 8.89
N TYR A 8 7.68 11.24 8.14
CA TYR A 8 6.88 10.99 6.93
C TYR A 8 7.63 10.11 5.93
N TRP A 9 8.87 10.46 5.59
CA TRP A 9 9.63 9.68 4.61
C TRP A 9 10.01 8.30 5.12
N ILE A 10 10.38 8.14 6.39
CA ILE A 10 10.68 6.82 6.97
C ILE A 10 9.48 5.89 6.83
N VAL A 11 8.29 6.31 7.30
CA VAL A 11 7.09 5.47 7.25
C VAL A 11 6.67 5.18 5.81
N THR A 12 6.72 6.20 4.95
CA THR A 12 6.34 6.06 3.53
C THR A 12 7.27 5.12 2.77
N ILE A 13 8.59 5.23 2.98
CA ILE A 13 9.59 4.38 2.31
C ILE A 13 9.48 2.94 2.80
N ILE A 14 9.33 2.72 4.11
CA ILE A 14 9.16 1.37 4.66
C ILE A 14 7.90 0.71 4.06
N PHE A 15 6.76 1.41 4.08
CA PHE A 15 5.53 0.89 3.50
C PHE A 15 5.70 0.60 1.99
N ALA A 16 6.26 1.54 1.23
CA ALA A 16 6.48 1.37 -0.20
C ALA A 16 7.45 0.21 -0.50
N ALA A 17 8.51 0.03 0.29
CA ALA A 17 9.46 -1.07 0.13
C ALA A 17 8.78 -2.43 0.35
N LEU A 18 7.95 -2.56 1.38
CA LEU A 18 7.16 -3.78 1.61
C LEU A 18 6.22 -4.08 0.43
N MET A 19 5.55 -3.05 -0.10
CA MET A 19 4.66 -3.20 -1.27
C MET A 19 5.41 -3.56 -2.55
N LEU A 20 6.62 -3.02 -2.74
CA LEU A 20 7.47 -3.38 -3.88
C LEU A 20 7.95 -4.83 -3.76
N MET A 21 8.44 -5.25 -2.59
CA MET A 21 8.87 -6.64 -2.36
C MET A 21 7.75 -7.64 -2.65
N ASP A 22 6.57 -7.40 -2.09
CA ASP A 22 5.39 -8.24 -2.28
C ASP A 22 4.87 -8.18 -3.74
N GLY A 23 4.95 -7.01 -4.38
CA GLY A 23 4.63 -6.85 -5.79
C GLY A 23 5.55 -7.65 -6.71
N PHE A 24 6.87 -7.59 -6.48
CA PHE A 24 7.86 -8.38 -7.22
C PHE A 24 7.72 -9.87 -6.95
N ALA A 25 7.38 -10.30 -5.73
CA ALA A 25 7.08 -11.70 -5.43
C ALA A 25 5.91 -12.22 -6.28
N GLY A 26 4.90 -11.37 -6.55
CA GLY A 26 3.81 -11.68 -7.48
C GLY A 26 4.29 -11.96 -8.91
N PHE A 27 5.25 -11.19 -9.42
CA PHE A 27 5.85 -11.42 -10.74
C PHE A 27 6.82 -12.61 -10.76
N ALA A 28 7.55 -12.81 -9.68
CA ALA A 28 8.45 -13.94 -9.50
C ALA A 28 7.69 -15.28 -9.36
N MET A 29 6.36 -15.24 -9.19
CA MET A 29 5.52 -16.43 -9.07
C MET A 29 6.05 -17.37 -7.99
N THR A 30 6.31 -16.80 -6.80
CA THR A 30 6.82 -17.56 -5.66
C THR A 30 5.85 -18.68 -5.29
N GLU A 31 6.39 -19.80 -4.78
CA GLU A 31 5.59 -20.96 -4.41
C GLU A 31 4.56 -20.62 -3.32
N ASP A 32 4.92 -19.79 -2.34
CA ASP A 32 3.98 -19.28 -1.32
C ASP A 32 2.81 -18.51 -1.95
N GLY A 33 3.09 -17.68 -2.97
CA GLY A 33 2.06 -16.92 -3.67
C GLY A 33 1.13 -17.81 -4.48
N LYS A 34 1.67 -18.81 -5.19
CA LYS A 34 0.86 -19.81 -5.92
C LYS A 34 0.01 -20.65 -4.97
N ALA A 35 0.57 -21.08 -3.84
CA ALA A 35 -0.14 -21.83 -2.80
C ALA A 35 -1.31 -21.00 -2.25
N ALA A 36 -1.09 -19.71 -1.99
CA ALA A 36 -2.16 -18.80 -1.58
C ALA A 36 -3.26 -18.68 -2.64
N MET A 37 -2.91 -18.51 -3.93
CA MET A 37 -3.90 -18.46 -5.02
C MET A 37 -4.71 -19.76 -5.11
N GLN A 38 -4.06 -20.91 -5.00
CA GLN A 38 -4.71 -22.21 -5.03
C GLN A 38 -5.70 -22.38 -3.87
N GLN A 39 -5.31 -22.01 -2.64
CA GLN A 39 -6.19 -22.06 -1.47
C GLN A 39 -7.40 -21.12 -1.61
N LEU A 40 -7.20 -19.95 -2.22
CA LEU A 40 -8.25 -18.97 -2.49
C LEU A 40 -9.14 -19.35 -3.68
N GLY A 41 -8.78 -20.38 -4.47
CA GLY A 41 -9.45 -20.72 -5.71
C GLY A 41 -9.25 -19.70 -6.84
N TYR A 42 -8.21 -18.88 -6.74
CA TYR A 42 -7.88 -17.87 -7.74
C TYR A 42 -6.90 -18.40 -8.78
N PRO A 43 -7.04 -17.99 -10.05
CA PRO A 43 -6.07 -18.32 -11.08
C PRO A 43 -4.77 -17.55 -10.85
N ASN A 44 -3.62 -18.18 -11.12
CA ASN A 44 -2.30 -17.62 -10.84
C ASN A 44 -2.04 -16.25 -11.49
N TYR A 45 -2.67 -15.92 -12.63
CA TYR A 45 -2.48 -14.62 -13.27
C TYR A 45 -2.92 -13.44 -12.38
N ILE A 46 -3.77 -13.66 -11.37
CA ILE A 46 -4.13 -12.64 -10.38
C ILE A 46 -2.90 -12.10 -9.65
N MET A 47 -1.86 -12.93 -9.46
CA MET A 47 -0.59 -12.51 -8.88
C MET A 47 0.07 -11.39 -9.71
N TYR A 48 0.03 -11.47 -11.04
CA TYR A 48 0.56 -10.40 -11.89
C TYR A 48 -0.26 -9.12 -11.76
N LEU A 49 -1.59 -9.22 -11.71
CA LEU A 49 -2.47 -8.04 -11.60
C LEU A 49 -2.29 -7.33 -10.26
N VAL A 50 -2.34 -8.08 -9.16
CA VAL A 50 -2.15 -7.55 -7.81
C VAL A 50 -0.72 -7.05 -7.63
N GLY A 51 0.27 -7.78 -8.14
CA GLY A 51 1.67 -7.40 -8.09
C GLY A 51 1.94 -6.08 -8.84
N ALA A 52 1.43 -5.95 -10.06
CA ALA A 52 1.51 -4.71 -10.83
C ALA A 52 0.85 -3.54 -10.09
N GLY A 53 -0.35 -3.76 -9.54
CA GLY A 53 -1.05 -2.77 -8.72
C GLY A 53 -0.24 -2.29 -7.53
N LYS A 54 0.42 -3.20 -6.80
CA LYS A 54 1.28 -2.86 -5.65
C LYS A 54 2.51 -2.05 -6.06
N ILE A 55 3.16 -2.42 -7.16
CA ILE A 55 4.33 -1.69 -7.69
C ILE A 55 3.93 -0.27 -8.11
N LEU A 56 2.87 -0.14 -8.92
CA LEU A 56 2.35 1.15 -9.36
C LEU A 56 1.89 2.01 -8.19
N GLY A 57 1.19 1.41 -7.22
CA GLY A 57 0.75 2.08 -6.00
C GLY A 57 1.92 2.57 -5.15
N ALA A 58 2.98 1.78 -4.99
CA ALA A 58 4.16 2.17 -4.24
C ALA A 58 4.87 3.37 -4.90
N ILE A 59 5.06 3.33 -6.22
CA ILE A 59 5.63 4.43 -7.00
C ILE A 59 4.78 5.71 -6.85
N ALA A 60 3.45 5.56 -6.94
CA ALA A 60 2.50 6.65 -6.76
C ALA A 60 2.50 7.25 -5.34
N ILE A 61 2.81 6.47 -4.31
CA ILE A 61 2.95 6.95 -2.93
C ILE A 61 4.29 7.66 -2.70
N LEU A 62 5.36 7.25 -3.38
CA LEU A 62 6.70 7.84 -3.21
C LEU A 62 6.84 9.22 -3.86
N GLN A 63 6.14 9.49 -4.96
CA GLN A 63 6.16 10.83 -5.58
C GLN A 63 5.44 11.90 -4.73
N THR A 64 5.78 13.18 -4.88
CA THR A 64 5.16 14.30 -4.12
C THR A 64 4.38 15.30 -4.96
N ARG A 65 4.37 15.14 -6.29
CA ARG A 65 3.84 16.10 -7.27
C ARG A 65 2.34 15.91 -7.54
N TYR A 66 1.91 14.66 -7.77
CA TYR A 66 0.58 14.33 -8.26
C TYR A 66 -0.29 13.78 -7.12
N LYS A 67 -1.00 14.67 -6.44
CA LYS A 67 -1.82 14.33 -5.25
C LYS A 67 -2.94 13.33 -5.59
N THR A 68 -3.65 13.54 -6.70
CA THR A 68 -4.74 12.66 -7.14
C THR A 68 -4.28 11.23 -7.40
N ILE A 69 -3.11 11.05 -8.04
CA ILE A 69 -2.55 9.72 -8.30
C ILE A 69 -2.21 9.01 -6.97
N LYS A 70 -1.72 9.77 -5.98
CA LYS A 70 -1.46 9.23 -4.65
C LYS A 70 -2.75 8.83 -3.93
N GLU A 71 -3.82 9.62 -4.03
CA GLU A 71 -5.15 9.23 -3.51
C GLU A 71 -5.64 7.92 -4.14
N TRP A 72 -5.51 7.79 -5.48
CA TRP A 72 -5.89 6.57 -6.17
C TRP A 72 -5.08 5.35 -5.71
N ALA A 73 -3.78 5.53 -5.44
CA ALA A 73 -2.95 4.47 -4.88
C ALA A 73 -3.46 4.02 -3.50
N TYR A 74 -3.75 4.96 -2.60
CA TYR A 74 -4.31 4.63 -1.28
C TYR A 74 -5.68 3.95 -1.39
N ALA A 75 -6.55 4.40 -2.28
CA ALA A 75 -7.84 3.75 -2.53
C ALA A 75 -7.66 2.31 -3.05
N GLY A 76 -6.75 2.10 -4.01
CA GLY A 76 -6.43 0.79 -4.55
C GLY A 76 -5.88 -0.17 -3.49
N PHE A 77 -4.94 0.28 -2.66
CA PHE A 77 -4.44 -0.51 -1.52
C PHE A 77 -5.55 -0.84 -0.52
N THR A 78 -6.45 0.11 -0.23
CA THR A 78 -7.60 -0.11 0.65
C THR A 78 -8.47 -1.25 0.14
N ILE A 79 -8.86 -1.18 -1.14
CA ILE A 79 -9.69 -2.22 -1.78
C ILE A 79 -8.95 -3.56 -1.75
N ASN A 80 -7.66 -3.59 -2.11
CA ASN A 80 -6.85 -4.81 -2.12
C ASN A 80 -6.73 -5.47 -0.74
N PHE A 81 -6.50 -4.71 0.33
CA PHE A 81 -6.36 -5.30 1.66
C PHE A 81 -7.69 -5.78 2.24
N ILE A 82 -8.78 -5.04 2.01
CA ILE A 82 -10.13 -5.47 2.42
C ILE A 82 -10.53 -6.73 1.65
N SER A 83 -10.32 -6.76 0.33
CA SER A 83 -10.65 -7.94 -0.47
C SER A 83 -9.81 -9.13 -0.06
N ALA A 84 -8.50 -8.97 0.16
CA ALA A 84 -7.65 -10.07 0.64
C ALA A 84 -8.12 -10.64 1.99
N ALA A 85 -8.44 -9.78 2.97
CA ALA A 85 -8.97 -10.23 4.26
C ALA A 85 -10.32 -10.96 4.11
N ALA A 86 -11.21 -10.42 3.27
CA ALA A 86 -12.51 -11.03 3.01
C ALA A 86 -12.37 -12.38 2.31
N SER A 87 -11.51 -12.50 1.29
CA SER A 87 -11.27 -13.75 0.56
C SER A 87 -10.81 -14.86 1.50
N TRP A 88 -9.85 -14.58 2.39
CA TRP A 88 -9.39 -15.55 3.39
C TRP A 88 -10.48 -15.95 4.38
N ALA A 89 -11.31 -15.00 4.82
CA ALA A 89 -12.43 -15.28 5.71
C ALA A 89 -13.51 -16.14 5.02
N ILE A 90 -13.82 -15.87 3.75
CA ILE A 90 -14.83 -16.57 2.96
C ILE A 90 -14.46 -18.04 2.73
N VAL A 91 -13.19 -18.32 2.44
CA VAL A 91 -12.72 -19.71 2.25
C VAL A 91 -12.53 -20.47 3.58
N GLY A 92 -12.79 -19.83 4.72
CA GLY A 92 -12.68 -20.46 6.04
C GLY A 92 -11.23 -20.78 6.45
N ALA A 93 -10.26 -20.02 5.94
CA ALA A 93 -8.86 -20.21 6.30
C ALA A 93 -8.56 -19.81 7.75
N PRO A 94 -7.44 -20.26 8.33
CA PRO A 94 -7.00 -19.81 9.65
C PRO A 94 -7.02 -18.28 9.78
N ILE A 95 -7.54 -17.78 10.91
CA ILE A 95 -7.80 -16.34 11.12
C ILE A 95 -6.55 -15.46 10.91
N ALA A 96 -5.36 -16.00 11.13
CA ALA A 96 -4.10 -15.32 10.88
C ALA A 96 -3.97 -14.77 9.44
N TYR A 97 -4.49 -15.49 8.44
CA TYR A 97 -4.44 -15.05 7.04
C TYR A 97 -5.34 -13.85 6.77
N SER A 98 -6.47 -13.72 7.47
CA SER A 98 -7.35 -12.55 7.36
C SER A 98 -6.85 -11.36 8.18
N VAL A 99 -6.17 -11.61 9.30
CA VAL A 99 -5.61 -10.57 10.18
C VAL A 99 -4.46 -9.83 9.52
N PHE A 100 -3.57 -10.52 8.81
CA PHE A 100 -2.39 -9.89 8.22
C PHE A 100 -2.70 -8.76 7.23
N PRO A 101 -3.62 -8.92 6.24
CA PRO A 101 -4.05 -7.81 5.39
C PRO A 101 -4.69 -6.65 6.16
N LEU A 102 -5.39 -6.90 7.27
CA LEU A 102 -5.96 -5.84 8.11
C LEU A 102 -4.88 -5.05 8.86
N ILE A 103 -3.80 -5.70 9.29
CA ILE A 103 -2.63 -5.01 9.85
C ILE A 103 -2.02 -4.11 8.77
N MET A 104 -1.83 -4.61 7.55
CA MET A 104 -1.30 -3.81 6.44
C MET A 104 -2.22 -2.65 6.06
N LEU A 105 -3.54 -2.84 6.13
CA LEU A 105 -4.53 -1.78 5.97
C LEU A 105 -4.36 -0.68 7.02
N ALA A 106 -4.15 -1.04 8.29
CA ALA A 106 -3.90 -0.08 9.36
C ALA A 106 -2.59 0.70 9.15
N VAL A 107 -1.51 0.02 8.75
CA VAL A 107 -0.21 0.66 8.41
C VAL A 107 -0.37 1.63 7.22
N MET A 108 -1.15 1.24 6.21
CA MET A 108 -1.46 2.07 5.06
C MET A 108 -2.24 3.33 5.47
N PHE A 109 -3.28 3.21 6.30
CA PHE A 109 -4.02 4.37 6.84
C PHE A 109 -3.13 5.27 7.71
N PHE A 110 -2.20 4.70 8.47
CA PHE A 110 -1.22 5.47 9.22
C PHE A 110 -0.32 6.29 8.28
N THR A 111 0.16 5.69 7.19
CA THR A 111 0.95 6.38 6.16
C THR A 111 0.15 7.50 5.50
N TYR A 112 -1.12 7.24 5.17
CA TYR A 112 -2.06 8.24 4.64
C TYR A 112 -2.25 9.42 5.60
N TYR A 113 -2.50 9.12 6.88
CA TYR A 113 -2.69 10.14 7.91
C TYR A 113 -1.46 11.04 8.05
N ILE A 114 -0.25 10.47 8.06
CA ILE A 114 0.99 11.24 8.12
C ILE A 114 1.16 12.09 6.85
N TRP A 115 0.88 11.55 5.66
CA TRP A 115 0.95 12.30 4.41
C TRP A 115 0.04 13.53 4.43
N LYS A 116 -1.24 13.37 4.83
CA LYS A 116 -2.19 14.50 4.92
C LYS A 116 -1.76 15.56 5.91
N ARG A 117 -1.11 15.18 7.01
CA ARG A 117 -0.53 16.13 7.98
C ARG A 117 0.73 16.82 7.45
N TYR A 118 1.55 16.12 6.67
CA TYR A 118 2.75 16.68 6.03
C TYR A 118 2.39 17.68 4.92
N GLU A 119 1.36 17.38 4.14
CA GLU A 119 0.90 18.22 3.02
C GLU A 119 0.31 19.56 3.46
N ARG A 120 -0.35 19.60 4.63
CA ARG A 120 -0.92 20.84 5.22
C ARG A 120 0.13 21.84 5.71
N ARG A 121 1.42 21.60 5.47
CA ARG A 121 2.46 22.60 5.73
C ARG A 121 2.31 23.71 4.70
N PRO A 122 2.10 24.98 5.09
CA PRO A 122 2.23 26.07 4.15
C PRO A 122 3.62 25.96 3.53
N SER A 123 3.68 25.86 2.22
CA SER A 123 4.91 26.09 1.48
C SER A 123 5.46 27.42 1.99
N GLN A 124 6.64 27.40 2.61
CA GLN A 124 7.44 28.60 2.78
C GLN A 124 7.82 29.06 1.37
N VAL A 125 6.89 29.70 0.68
CA VAL A 125 7.22 30.58 -0.42
C VAL A 125 7.77 31.81 0.30
N PRO A 126 9.04 32.18 0.15
CA PRO A 126 9.47 33.52 0.54
C PRO A 126 8.51 34.45 -0.20
N ALA A 127 7.73 35.24 0.53
CA ALA A 127 7.06 36.37 -0.08
C ALA A 127 8.17 37.12 -0.80
N LEU A 128 8.14 37.09 -2.14
CA LEU A 128 9.04 37.90 -2.93
C LEU A 128 8.74 39.33 -2.49
N ALA A 129 9.63 39.86 -1.66
CA ALA A 129 9.71 41.27 -1.36
C ALA A 129 10.11 41.94 -2.68
N ILE A 130 9.10 42.38 -3.43
CA ILE A 130 9.22 43.38 -4.48
C ILE A 130 8.51 44.61 -3.95
#